data_AF-A0A9Q3BFU7-F1
#
_entry.id   AF-A0A9Q3BFU7-F1
#
_cell.length_a   1.000
_cell.length_b   1.000
_cell.length_c   1.000
_cell.angle_alpha   90.00
_cell.angle_beta   90.00
_cell.angle_gamma   90.00
#
_symmetry.space_group_name_H-M   'P 1'
#
loop_
_entity.id
_entity.type
_entity.pdbx_description
1 polymer ?
#
loop_
_entity_poly.entity_id
_entity_poly.type
_entity_poly.pdbx_seq_one_letter_code
_entity_poly.pdbx_strand_id
1 'polypeptide(L)'
;MGLPPLSFHASPKEQWDAEEEPEEIETMLKVVPTAYHQYLDEFSKVKAEKLPPHCTCDHHIKLEGLLPSEALSKFQILKEAFTTAPILSHFNPSLPAIVETDASDYALGAVLSQVNDSGRHPIAFDSRKLLPDELNYEIHDKELLGILWALKHWRSFLLSLSNSFGVLTDHYSLQYFMSSKVITCCQAR
;
A
#
# COMPACT_ATOMS: atom_id res chain seq x y z
N MET A 1 9.30 -38.86 -3.04
CA MET A 1 7.95 -38.30 -3.24
C MET A 1 8.12 -36.81 -3.49
N GLY A 2 8.12 -36.38 -4.76
CA GLY A 2 8.28 -34.98 -5.14
C GLY A 2 6.91 -34.35 -5.38
N LEU A 3 6.65 -33.18 -4.80
CA LEU A 3 5.46 -32.39 -5.09
C LEU A 3 5.50 -31.91 -6.55
N PRO A 4 4.37 -31.91 -7.28
CA PRO A 4 4.32 -31.34 -8.61
C PRO A 4 4.46 -29.81 -8.55
N PRO A 5 5.06 -29.18 -9.57
CA PRO A 5 5.13 -27.72 -9.65
C PRO A 5 3.71 -27.13 -9.74
N LEU A 6 3.48 -26.05 -9.00
CA LEU A 6 2.27 -25.24 -9.09
C LEU A 6 2.15 -24.68 -10.51
N SER A 7 1.26 -25.25 -11.31
CA SER A 7 0.86 -24.68 -12.59
C SER A 7 -0.02 -23.47 -12.33
N PHE A 8 0.49 -22.28 -12.65
CA PHE A 8 -0.31 -21.05 -12.69
C PHE A 8 -1.26 -21.16 -13.89
N HIS A 9 -2.50 -21.58 -13.66
CA HIS A 9 -3.56 -21.39 -14.64
C HIS A 9 -3.97 -19.92 -14.60
N ALA A 10 -3.30 -19.10 -15.41
CA ALA A 10 -3.85 -17.80 -15.77
C ALA A 10 -5.16 -18.07 -16.54
N SER A 11 -6.26 -17.49 -16.07
CA SER A 11 -7.52 -17.44 -16.83
C SER A 11 -7.25 -16.92 -18.24
N PRO A 12 -8.02 -17.35 -19.26
CA PRO A 12 -7.83 -16.90 -20.63
C PRO A 12 -7.74 -15.37 -20.67
N LYS A 13 -6.63 -14.85 -21.21
CA LYS A 13 -6.49 -13.42 -21.49
C LYS A 13 -7.67 -13.05 -22.40
N GLU A 14 -8.63 -12.29 -21.89
CA GLU A 14 -9.52 -11.56 -22.78
C GLU A 14 -8.63 -10.76 -23.73
N GLN A 15 -8.82 -10.94 -25.03
CA GLN A 15 -8.13 -10.17 -26.05
C GLN A 15 -8.76 -8.79 -26.11
N TRP A 16 -7.95 -7.77 -25.81
CA TRP A 16 -8.34 -6.37 -25.84
C TRP A 16 -7.67 -5.74 -27.06
N ASP A 17 -8.42 -5.63 -28.15
CA ASP A 17 -7.94 -5.12 -29.43
C ASP A 17 -7.88 -3.59 -29.43
N ALA A 18 -6.83 -3.03 -28.82
CA ALA A 18 -6.43 -1.65 -29.03
C ALA A 18 -5.09 -1.67 -29.78
N GLU A 19 -5.14 -1.38 -31.08
CA GLU A 19 -3.94 -1.29 -31.92
C GLU A 19 -3.18 0.00 -31.59
N GLU A 20 -1.89 -0.12 -31.27
CA GLU A 20 -1.01 1.01 -30.99
C GLU A 20 -0.43 1.59 -32.28
N GLU A 21 -0.18 2.90 -32.27
CA GLU A 21 0.53 3.58 -33.36
C GLU A 21 1.99 3.08 -33.42
N PRO A 22 2.51 2.72 -34.61
CA PRO A 22 3.80 2.04 -34.77
C PRO A 22 5.02 2.84 -34.28
N GLU A 23 4.90 4.17 -34.23
CA GLU A 23 5.96 5.05 -33.69
C GLU A 23 6.18 4.86 -32.19
N GLU A 24 5.11 4.62 -31.42
CA GLU A 24 5.19 4.44 -29.96
C GLU A 24 5.87 3.10 -29.62
N ILE A 25 5.54 2.04 -30.35
CA ILE A 25 6.15 0.70 -30.19
C ILE A 25 7.67 0.77 -30.40
N GLU A 26 8.13 1.52 -31.41
CA GLU A 26 9.57 1.66 -31.69
C GLU A 26 10.30 2.43 -30.58
N THR A 27 9.66 3.43 -29.97
CA THR A 27 10.23 4.12 -28.80
C THR A 27 10.30 3.20 -27.58
N MET A 28 9.29 2.35 -27.37
CA MET A 28 9.26 1.42 -26.24
C MET A 28 10.32 0.31 -26.38
N LEU A 29 10.53 -0.23 -27.59
CA LEU A 29 11.56 -1.22 -27.87
C LEU A 29 12.98 -0.72 -27.56
N LYS A 30 13.22 0.60 -27.65
CA LYS A 30 14.50 1.23 -27.31
C LYS A 30 14.71 1.37 -25.80
N VAL A 31 13.64 1.44 -25.02
CA VAL A 31 13.68 1.65 -23.57
C VAL A 31 13.58 0.32 -22.80
N VAL A 32 12.75 -0.60 -23.26
CA VAL A 32 12.44 -1.86 -22.58
C VAL A 32 13.47 -2.93 -22.95
N PRO A 33 14.13 -3.59 -21.97
CA PRO A 33 15.07 -4.67 -22.25
C PRO A 33 14.40 -5.85 -22.98
N THR A 34 15.14 -6.53 -23.85
CA THR A 34 14.62 -7.59 -24.74
C THR A 34 13.88 -8.72 -24.02
N ALA A 35 14.28 -9.05 -22.79
CA ALA A 35 13.62 -10.07 -21.97
C ALA A 35 12.15 -9.74 -21.64
N TYR A 36 11.74 -8.47 -21.74
CA TYR A 36 10.41 -7.98 -21.41
C TYR A 36 9.61 -7.55 -22.65
N HIS A 37 10.10 -7.81 -23.86
CA HIS A 37 9.40 -7.45 -25.10
C HIS A 37 8.04 -8.15 -25.23
N GLN A 38 7.85 -9.31 -24.60
CA GLN A 38 6.56 -10.00 -24.51
C GLN A 38 5.50 -9.27 -23.68
N TYR A 39 5.89 -8.24 -22.93
CA TYR A 39 5.02 -7.43 -22.06
C TYR A 39 4.93 -5.97 -22.52
N LEU A 40 5.35 -5.63 -23.74
CA LEU A 40 5.30 -4.23 -24.22
C LEU A 40 3.90 -3.63 -24.09
N ASP A 41 2.89 -4.45 -24.37
CA ASP A 41 1.48 -4.17 -24.14
C ASP A 41 1.15 -3.67 -22.71
N GLU A 42 1.87 -4.10 -21.69
CA GLU A 42 1.64 -3.65 -20.30
C GLU A 42 2.23 -2.26 -20.02
N PHE A 43 3.21 -1.83 -20.83
CA PHE A 43 3.82 -0.51 -20.75
C PHE A 43 3.09 0.53 -21.60
N SER A 44 2.12 0.10 -22.41
CA SER A 44 1.22 0.93 -23.19
C SER A 44 0.60 2.06 -22.38
N LYS A 45 0.82 3.30 -22.83
CA LYS A 45 0.18 4.47 -22.20
C LYS A 45 -1.35 4.41 -22.34
N VAL A 46 -1.83 3.97 -23.50
CA VAL A 46 -3.27 3.84 -23.78
C VAL A 46 -3.92 2.80 -22.86
N LYS A 47 -3.27 1.66 -22.62
CA LYS A 47 -3.79 0.65 -21.68
C LYS A 47 -3.67 1.10 -20.23
N ALA A 48 -2.60 1.80 -19.85
CA ALA A 48 -2.43 2.34 -18.49
C ALA A 48 -3.49 3.40 -18.14
N GLU A 49 -3.91 4.22 -19.12
CA GLU A 49 -4.96 5.22 -18.94
C GLU A 49 -6.37 4.60 -18.90
N LYS A 50 -6.56 3.39 -19.45
CA LYS A 50 -7.85 2.70 -19.46
C LYS A 50 -8.06 1.96 -18.14
N LEU A 51 -8.88 2.52 -17.26
CA LEU A 51 -9.25 1.88 -16.00
C LEU A 51 -9.90 0.50 -16.25
N PRO A 52 -9.55 -0.53 -15.45
CA PRO A 52 -10.21 -1.82 -15.53
C PRO A 52 -11.70 -1.68 -15.21
N PRO A 53 -12.55 -2.54 -15.78
CA PRO A 53 -13.98 -2.51 -15.50
C PRO A 53 -14.20 -2.78 -14.02
N HIS A 54 -15.16 -2.07 -13.42
CA HIS A 54 -15.51 -2.25 -12.02
C HIS A 54 -15.87 -3.70 -11.72
N CYS A 55 -15.25 -4.26 -10.68
CA CYS A 55 -15.55 -5.60 -10.21
C CYS A 55 -16.95 -5.62 -9.59
N THR A 56 -17.63 -6.77 -9.64
CA THR A 56 -18.96 -6.95 -9.01
C THR A 56 -18.94 -6.78 -7.49
N CYS A 57 -17.76 -6.78 -6.88
CA CYS A 57 -17.53 -6.53 -5.45
C CYS A 57 -17.13 -5.08 -5.14
N ASP A 58 -17.01 -4.20 -6.14
CA ASP A 58 -16.73 -2.79 -5.91
C ASP A 58 -17.96 -2.14 -5.26
N HIS A 59 -17.76 -1.54 -4.09
CA HIS A 59 -18.82 -0.84 -3.42
C HIS A 59 -19.23 0.38 -4.24
N HIS A 60 -20.47 0.40 -4.72
CA HIS A 60 -21.03 1.55 -5.39
C HIS A 60 -21.33 2.66 -4.38
N ILE A 61 -20.36 3.56 -4.15
CA ILE A 61 -20.56 4.74 -3.31
C ILE A 61 -21.41 5.73 -4.10
N LYS A 62 -22.71 5.78 -3.79
CA LYS A 62 -23.59 6.83 -4.28
C LYS A 62 -23.20 8.12 -3.55
N LEU A 63 -22.50 9.02 -4.24
CA LEU A 63 -22.22 10.36 -3.72
C LEU A 63 -23.56 11.11 -3.67
N GLU A 64 -24.25 11.04 -2.54
CA GLU A 64 -25.47 11.81 -2.31
C GLU A 64 -25.11 13.24 -1.91
N GLY A 65 -25.44 14.18 -2.80
CA GLY A 65 -25.35 15.61 -2.55
C GLY A 65 -24.17 16.29 -3.24
N LEU A 66 -24.48 17.42 -3.89
CA LEU A 66 -23.47 18.43 -4.19
C LEU A 66 -22.90 18.88 -2.84
N LEU A 67 -21.64 18.55 -2.56
CA LEU A 67 -20.90 19.17 -1.47
C LEU A 67 -21.09 20.71 -1.59
N PRO A 68 -21.38 21.42 -0.49
CA PRO A 68 -21.44 22.88 -0.50
C PRO A 68 -20.20 23.45 -1.18
N SER A 69 -20.34 24.56 -1.92
CA SER A 69 -19.24 25.14 -2.71
C SER A 69 -17.95 25.34 -1.90
N GLU A 70 -18.08 25.68 -0.62
CA GLU A 70 -16.94 25.81 0.31
C GLU A 70 -16.25 24.46 0.61
N ALA A 71 -17.02 23.38 0.79
CA ALA A 71 -16.48 22.05 1.04
C ALA A 71 -15.77 21.48 -0.20
N LEU A 72 -16.29 21.77 -1.40
CA LEU A 72 -15.62 21.42 -2.66
C LEU A 72 -14.28 22.13 -2.80
N SER A 73 -14.22 23.42 -2.50
CA SER A 73 -12.98 24.21 -2.54
C SER A 73 -11.93 23.66 -1.57
N LYS A 74 -12.31 23.40 -0.30
CA LYS A 74 -11.40 22.79 0.68
C LYS A 74 -10.92 21.40 0.25
N PHE A 75 -11.81 20.58 -0.32
CA PHE A 75 -11.45 19.27 -0.83
C PHE A 75 -10.49 19.36 -2.03
N GLN A 76 -10.67 20.34 -2.92
CA GLN A 76 -9.74 20.60 -4.02
C GLN A 76 -8.37 21.03 -3.50
N ILE A 77 -8.31 21.95 -2.52
CA ILE A 77 -7.05 22.34 -1.87
C ILE A 77 -6.36 21.13 -1.24
N LEU A 78 -7.14 20.25 -0.58
CA LEU A 78 -6.61 19.04 0.01
C LEU A 78 -6.03 18.11 -1.07
N LYS A 79 -6.76 17.89 -2.17
CA LYS A 79 -6.25 17.11 -3.32
C LYS A 79 -4.97 17.73 -3.88
N GLU A 80 -4.96 19.03 -4.11
CA GLU A 80 -3.78 19.74 -4.62
C GLU A 80 -2.60 19.58 -3.66
N ALA A 81 -2.82 19.71 -2.35
CA ALA A 81 -1.82 19.44 -1.33
C ALA A 81 -1.36 17.98 -1.29
N PHE A 82 -2.24 17.03 -1.64
CA PHE A 82 -1.94 15.59 -1.82
C PHE A 82 -1.43 15.22 -3.22
N THR A 83 -1.36 16.15 -4.18
CA THR A 83 -0.78 15.91 -5.50
C THR A 83 0.50 16.73 -5.74
N THR A 84 0.76 17.74 -4.91
CA THR A 84 1.95 18.61 -5.04
C THR A 84 3.09 18.08 -4.19
N ALA A 85 4.25 17.84 -4.81
CA ALA A 85 5.42 17.23 -4.18
C ALA A 85 5.97 18.01 -2.96
N PRO A 86 6.59 17.34 -1.96
CA PRO A 86 7.02 15.95 -1.95
C PRO A 86 6.23 15.13 -0.91
N ILE A 87 5.01 14.72 -1.22
CA ILE A 87 4.20 13.92 -0.27
C ILE A 87 4.77 12.51 -0.10
N LEU A 88 5.44 11.98 -1.14
CA LEU A 88 6.13 10.70 -1.10
C LEU A 88 7.59 10.91 -1.49
N SER A 89 8.50 10.61 -0.57
CA SER A 89 9.94 10.56 -0.83
C SER A 89 10.36 9.15 -1.26
N HIS A 90 11.41 9.07 -2.06
CA HIS A 90 12.03 7.78 -2.35
C HIS A 90 12.68 7.20 -1.11
N PHE A 91 12.48 5.90 -0.90
CA PHE A 91 13.09 5.20 0.21
C PHE A 91 14.63 5.21 0.09
N ASN A 92 15.30 5.63 1.16
CA ASN A 92 16.76 5.60 1.27
C ASN A 92 17.19 4.69 2.44
N PRO A 93 17.84 3.55 2.17
CA PRO A 93 18.30 2.61 3.20
C PRO A 93 19.20 3.20 4.31
N SER A 94 19.83 4.35 4.05
CA SER A 94 20.74 5.02 4.99
C SER A 94 20.04 5.93 6.00
N LEU A 95 18.76 6.25 5.79
CA LEU A 95 18.00 7.15 6.65
C LEU A 95 17.19 6.38 7.70
N PRO A 96 17.02 6.91 8.92
CA PRO A 96 16.18 6.28 9.93
C PRO A 96 14.72 6.26 9.46
N ALA A 97 14.08 5.11 9.64
CA ALA A 97 12.68 4.91 9.29
C ALA A 97 11.79 4.88 10.54
N ILE A 98 10.55 5.33 10.37
CA ILE A 98 9.50 5.32 11.38
C ILE A 98 8.28 4.69 10.75
N VAL A 99 7.71 3.69 11.42
CA VAL A 99 6.43 3.08 11.07
C VAL A 99 5.39 3.59 12.06
N GLU A 100 4.43 4.35 11.58
CA GLU A 100 3.25 4.76 12.34
C GLU A 100 2.10 3.81 12.01
N THR A 101 1.39 3.34 13.04
CA THR A 101 0.22 2.48 12.86
C THR A 101 -0.93 2.98 13.72
N ASP A 102 -2.14 2.80 13.20
CA ASP A 102 -3.39 3.11 13.88
C ASP A 102 -4.42 2.02 13.56
N ALA A 103 -5.19 1.60 14.56
CA ALA A 103 -6.26 0.64 14.39
C ALA A 103 -7.60 1.21 14.86
N SER A 104 -8.57 1.17 13.94
CA SER A 104 -9.96 1.48 14.25
C SER A 104 -10.77 0.19 14.47
N ASP A 105 -12.04 0.36 14.82
CA ASP A 105 -12.97 -0.76 14.93
C ASP A 105 -13.15 -1.56 13.63
N TYR A 106 -12.87 -0.94 12.47
CA TYR A 106 -13.20 -1.48 11.15
C TYR A 106 -11.99 -1.69 10.22
N ALA A 107 -10.90 -0.97 10.46
CA ALA A 107 -9.77 -0.91 9.53
C ALA A 107 -8.46 -0.61 10.25
N LEU A 108 -7.37 -1.02 9.62
CA LEU A 108 -6.00 -0.73 10.00
C LEU A 108 -5.41 0.29 9.05
N GLY A 109 -4.61 1.21 9.57
CA GLY A 109 -3.81 2.16 8.82
C GLY A 109 -2.34 2.09 9.23
N ALA A 110 -1.46 2.31 8.26
CA ALA A 110 -0.03 2.43 8.52
C ALA A 110 0.61 3.46 7.60
N VAL A 111 1.66 4.12 8.11
CA VAL A 111 2.51 5.05 7.36
C VAL A 111 3.98 4.71 7.60
N LEU A 112 4.72 4.46 6.54
CA LEU A 112 6.18 4.38 6.57
C LEU A 112 6.74 5.77 6.23
N SER A 113 7.53 6.34 7.13
CA SER A 113 8.17 7.63 6.95
C SER A 113 9.68 7.54 7.18
N GLN A 114 10.45 8.43 6.56
CA GLN A 114 11.87 8.61 6.85
C GLN A 114 12.17 10.04 7.29
N VAL A 115 13.15 10.18 8.16
CA VAL A 115 13.61 11.50 8.63
C VAL A 115 14.86 11.90 7.86
N ASN A 116 14.81 13.10 7.27
CA ASN A 116 15.94 13.74 6.59
C ASN A 116 16.13 15.18 7.13
N ASP A 117 17.06 15.95 6.54
CA ASP A 117 17.37 17.32 6.98
C ASP A 117 16.17 18.28 6.91
N SER A 118 15.18 17.98 6.07
CA SER A 118 13.97 18.78 5.90
C SER A 118 12.79 18.31 6.75
N GLY A 119 12.96 17.27 7.56
CA GLY A 119 11.95 16.76 8.49
C GLY A 119 11.53 15.31 8.22
N ARG A 120 10.31 14.97 8.64
CA ARG A 120 9.70 13.65 8.43
C ARG A 120 8.96 13.64 7.11
N HIS A 121 9.31 12.70 6.24
CA HIS A 121 8.71 12.53 4.92
C HIS A 121 8.07 11.16 4.79
N PRO A 122 6.81 11.08 4.35
CA PRO A 122 6.19 9.80 4.05
C PRO A 122 6.88 9.12 2.87
N ILE A 123 7.03 7.80 2.94
CA ILE A 123 7.55 6.93 1.88
C ILE A 123 6.44 6.07 1.30
N ALA A 124 5.57 5.55 2.17
CA ALA A 124 4.46 4.71 1.77
C ALA A 124 3.31 4.83 2.78
N PHE A 125 2.09 4.74 2.27
CA PHE A 125 0.87 4.60 3.06
C PHE A 125 0.27 3.24 2.72
N ASP A 126 -0.25 2.56 3.73
CA ASP A 126 -1.03 1.35 3.52
C ASP A 126 -2.24 1.38 4.45
N SER A 127 -3.36 0.83 3.98
CA SER A 127 -4.54 0.65 4.80
C SER A 127 -5.35 -0.55 4.32
N ARG A 128 -5.97 -1.27 5.25
CA ARG A 128 -6.89 -2.36 4.91
C ARG A 128 -8.05 -2.43 5.87
N LYS A 129 -9.18 -2.93 5.38
CA LYS A 129 -10.31 -3.30 6.24
C LYS A 129 -9.94 -4.55 7.05
N LEU A 130 -10.46 -4.61 8.28
CA LEU A 130 -10.38 -5.81 9.11
C LEU A 130 -11.25 -6.91 8.52
N LEU A 131 -10.77 -8.15 8.61
CA LEU A 131 -11.53 -9.35 8.25
C LEU A 131 -12.63 -9.60 9.29
N PRO A 132 -13.70 -10.33 8.94
CA PRO A 132 -14.80 -10.62 9.88
C PRO A 132 -14.34 -11.20 11.22
N ASP A 133 -13.30 -12.03 11.22
CA ASP A 133 -12.74 -12.61 12.44
C ASP A 133 -11.92 -11.61 13.26
N GLU A 134 -11.23 -10.67 12.60
CA GLU A 134 -10.40 -9.65 13.23
C GLU A 134 -11.23 -8.50 13.82
N LEU A 135 -12.46 -8.28 13.32
CA LEU A 135 -13.40 -7.31 13.90
C LEU A 135 -13.73 -7.61 15.36
N ASN A 136 -13.67 -8.90 15.75
CA ASN A 136 -13.97 -9.36 17.11
C ASN A 136 -12.79 -9.22 18.08
N TYR A 137 -11.61 -8.77 17.61
CA TYR A 137 -10.45 -8.59 18.48
C TYR A 137 -10.66 -7.42 19.44
N GLU A 138 -10.07 -7.52 20.63
CA GLU A 138 -10.00 -6.38 21.52
C GLU A 138 -9.11 -5.28 20.94
N ILE A 139 -9.32 -4.04 21.37
CA ILE A 139 -8.63 -2.88 20.77
C ILE A 139 -7.10 -3.01 20.81
N HIS A 140 -6.56 -3.57 21.91
CA HIS A 140 -5.12 -3.78 22.05
C HIS A 140 -4.56 -4.83 21.08
N ASP A 141 -5.36 -5.87 20.77
CA ASP A 141 -4.99 -6.89 19.78
C ASP A 141 -5.10 -6.35 18.36
N LYS A 142 -6.07 -5.46 18.08
CA LYS A 142 -6.19 -4.75 16.79
C LYS A 142 -5.01 -3.83 16.54
N GLU A 143 -4.58 -3.07 17.55
CA GLU A 143 -3.39 -2.22 17.49
C GLU A 143 -2.12 -3.04 17.18
N LEU A 144 -1.91 -4.15 17.91
CA LEU A 144 -0.78 -5.04 17.65
C LEU A 144 -0.85 -5.67 16.26
N LEU A 145 -2.04 -6.07 15.81
CA LEU A 145 -2.27 -6.58 14.46
C LEU A 145 -1.89 -5.54 13.41
N GLY A 146 -2.21 -4.26 13.62
CA GLY A 146 -1.78 -3.14 12.78
C GLY A 146 -0.27 -3.08 12.63
N ILE A 147 0.46 -3.14 13.73
CA ILE A 147 1.94 -3.16 13.75
C ILE A 147 2.46 -4.38 12.98
N LEU A 148 2.01 -5.59 13.34
CA LEU A 148 2.47 -6.82 12.71
C LEU A 148 2.23 -6.84 11.20
N TRP A 149 1.07 -6.35 10.79
CA TRP A 149 0.69 -6.24 9.39
C TRP A 149 1.58 -5.25 8.63
N ALA A 150 1.79 -4.04 9.16
CA ALA A 150 2.68 -3.04 8.55
C ALA A 150 4.12 -3.54 8.42
N LEU A 151 4.65 -4.19 9.46
CA LEU A 151 6.01 -4.77 9.45
C LEU A 151 6.14 -5.91 8.43
N LYS A 152 5.10 -6.73 8.26
CA LYS A 152 5.08 -7.78 7.24
C LYS A 152 5.01 -7.19 5.83
N HIS A 153 4.16 -6.17 5.63
CA HIS A 153 3.98 -5.54 4.33
C HIS A 153 5.26 -4.82 3.86
N TRP A 154 5.93 -4.07 4.73
CA TRP A 154 7.17 -3.36 4.41
C TRP A 154 8.45 -4.10 4.82
N ARG A 155 8.39 -5.43 4.97
CA ARG A 155 9.53 -6.24 5.40
C ARG A 155 10.79 -6.01 4.55
N SER A 156 10.65 -5.90 3.24
CA SER A 156 11.76 -5.67 2.31
C SER A 156 12.45 -4.32 2.56
N PHE A 157 11.68 -3.26 2.76
CA PHE A 157 12.20 -1.93 3.10
C PHE A 157 12.91 -1.95 4.45
N LEU A 158 12.25 -2.47 5.48
CA LEU A 158 12.78 -2.46 6.84
C LEU A 158 14.05 -3.31 7.00
N LEU A 159 14.15 -4.44 6.30
CA LEU A 159 15.37 -5.27 6.30
C LEU A 159 16.54 -4.65 5.53
N SER A 160 16.26 -3.77 4.58
CA SER A 160 17.30 -3.08 3.82
C SER A 160 17.94 -1.92 4.58
N LEU A 161 17.34 -1.47 5.69
CA LEU A 161 17.86 -0.36 6.48
C LEU A 161 19.20 -0.72 7.13
N SER A 162 20.17 0.19 7.02
CA SER A 162 21.43 0.11 7.74
C SER A 162 21.26 0.44 9.23
N ASN A 163 20.20 1.17 9.58
CA ASN A 163 19.89 1.65 10.92
C ASN A 163 18.64 0.96 11.49
N SER A 164 18.45 1.03 12.80
CA SER A 164 17.19 0.61 13.42
C SER A 164 16.03 1.50 12.97
N PHE A 165 14.83 0.94 12.89
CA PHE A 165 13.59 1.69 12.71
C PHE A 165 12.81 1.81 14.02
N GLY A 166 11.96 2.84 14.12
CA GLY A 166 11.03 3.04 15.22
C GLY A 166 9.60 2.66 14.83
N VAL A 167 8.80 2.23 15.81
CA VAL A 167 7.35 2.06 15.65
C VAL A 167 6.65 3.08 16.56
N LEU A 168 5.71 3.83 16.00
CA LEU A 168 4.86 4.77 16.71
C LEU A 168 3.41 4.25 16.68
N THR A 169 2.84 4.10 17.86
CA THR A 169 1.45 3.71 18.11
C THR A 169 0.95 4.57 19.26
N ASP A 170 -0.32 4.93 19.26
CA ASP A 170 -0.98 5.66 20.35
C ASP A 170 -1.32 4.74 21.54
N HIS A 171 -1.12 3.43 21.40
CA HIS A 171 -1.51 2.45 22.40
C HIS A 171 -0.39 2.16 23.42
N TYR A 172 -0.47 2.84 24.58
CA TYR A 172 0.54 2.76 25.65
C TYR A 172 0.79 1.34 26.19
N SER A 173 -0.21 0.45 26.14
CA SER A 173 -0.07 -0.93 26.63
C SER A 173 0.98 -1.75 25.85
N LEU A 174 1.24 -1.39 24.59
CA LEU A 174 2.21 -2.06 23.72
C LEU A 174 3.66 -1.77 24.10
N GLN A 175 3.93 -0.69 24.84
CA GLN A 175 5.27 -0.44 25.40
C GLN A 175 5.70 -1.56 26.35
N TYR A 176 4.75 -2.17 27.06
CA TYR A 176 5.00 -3.27 27.99
C TYR A 176 4.91 -4.65 27.33
N PHE A 177 4.52 -4.73 26.06
CA PHE A 177 4.44 -6.01 25.34
C PHE A 177 5.79 -6.73 25.32
N MET A 178 6.89 -6.00 25.08
CA MET A 178 8.24 -6.59 25.13
C MET A 178 8.70 -7.02 26.54
N SER A 179 8.06 -6.50 27.59
CA SER A 179 8.38 -6.81 29.00
C SER A 179 7.49 -7.92 29.58
N SER A 180 6.31 -8.13 28.99
CA SER A 180 5.29 -9.03 29.51
C SER A 180 5.58 -10.47 29.11
N LYS A 181 5.89 -11.31 30.10
CA LYS A 181 6.18 -12.75 29.94
C LYS A 181 4.97 -13.64 29.59
N VAL A 182 3.76 -13.07 29.57
CA VAL A 182 2.52 -13.78 29.27
C VAL A 182 1.89 -13.15 28.05
N ILE A 183 2.02 -13.86 26.93
CA ILE A 183 1.48 -13.50 25.62
C ILE A 183 0.08 -14.12 25.54
N THR A 184 -0.95 -13.39 25.12
CA THR A 184 -2.27 -14.02 24.88
C THR A 184 -2.20 -14.95 23.66
N CYS A 185 -3.14 -15.88 23.52
CA CYS A 185 -3.13 -16.87 22.43
C CYS A 185 -3.14 -16.21 21.04
N CYS A 186 -3.84 -15.08 20.89
CA CYS A 186 -3.88 -14.30 19.66
C CYS A 186 -2.55 -13.61 19.35
N GLN A 187 -1.85 -13.15 20.38
CA GLN A 187 -0.55 -12.47 20.28
C GLN A 187 0.61 -13.44 20.00
N ALA A 188 0.43 -14.74 20.25
CA ALA A 188 1.43 -15.78 20.02
C ALA A 188 1.41 -16.38 18.59
N ARG A 189 0.44 -16.00 17.76
CA ARG A 189 0.28 -16.48 16.37
C ARG A 189 0.90 -15.52 15.36
#